data_AF-F2NG91-F1
#
_entry.id   AF-F2NG91-F1
#
_cell.length_a   1.000
_cell.length_b   1.000
_cell.length_c   1.000
_cell.angle_alpha   90.00
_cell.angle_beta   90.00
_cell.angle_gamma   90.00
#
_symmetry.space_group_name_H-M   'P 1'
#
loop_
_entity.id
_entity.type
_entity.pdbx_description
1 polymer ?
#
loop_
_entity_poly.entity_id
_entity_poly.type
_entity_poly.pdbx_seq_one_letter_code
_entity_poly.pdbx_strand_id
1 'polypeptide(L)'
;MGETESHKKAKTKAAGKKGETEVQLSGNRRLDALTASGKRATEIERSGDAAKLEKAARRLKASEAPQKVLKVPQTDMDVAVAAMRAIGVSGNVENLSGTKSKKIRISKK
;
A
#
# COMPACT_ATOMS: atom_id res chain seq x y z
N MET A 1 -14.63 -11.75 -11.38
CA MET A 1 -14.62 -11.36 -9.95
C MET A 1 -14.34 -9.87 -9.87
N GLY A 2 -15.31 -9.07 -9.42
CA GLY A 2 -15.15 -7.63 -9.27
C GLY A 2 -14.50 -7.26 -7.94
N GLU A 3 -13.96 -6.05 -7.86
CA GLU A 3 -13.50 -5.47 -6.59
C GLU A 3 -14.65 -5.46 -5.57
N THR A 4 -14.37 -5.87 -4.33
CA THR A 4 -15.39 -5.89 -3.28
C THR A 4 -15.70 -4.48 -2.80
N GLU A 5 -16.95 -4.21 -2.43
CA GLU A 5 -17.37 -2.93 -1.80
C GLU A 5 -16.51 -2.56 -0.58
N SER A 6 -16.11 -3.57 0.19
CA SER A 6 -15.21 -3.37 1.32
C SER A 6 -13.83 -2.86 0.90
N HIS A 7 -13.33 -3.25 -0.28
CA HIS A 7 -12.05 -2.80 -0.81
C HIS A 7 -12.14 -1.34 -1.27
N LYS A 8 -13.19 -1.02 -2.04
CA LYS A 8 -13.50 0.35 -2.45
C LYS A 8 -13.62 1.31 -1.26
N LYS A 9 -14.35 0.93 -0.22
CA LYS A 9 -14.45 1.70 1.03
C LYS A 9 -13.10 1.90 1.71
N ALA A 10 -12.23 0.89 1.68
CA ALA A 10 -10.92 0.99 2.29
C ALA A 10 -9.99 1.94 1.50
N LYS A 11 -10.06 1.95 0.15
CA LYS A 11 -9.38 2.94 -0.69
C LYS A 11 -9.83 4.35 -0.34
N THR A 12 -11.15 4.60 -0.33
CA THR A 12 -11.70 5.92 0.01
C THR A 12 -11.30 6.36 1.42
N LYS A 13 -11.32 5.45 2.40
CA LYS A 13 -10.87 5.73 3.77
C LYS A 13 -9.38 6.08 3.82
N ALA A 14 -8.54 5.40 3.04
CA ALA A 14 -7.10 5.66 2.99
C ALA A 14 -6.76 6.98 2.30
N ALA A 15 -7.53 7.37 1.28
CA ALA A 15 -7.38 8.65 0.58
C ALA A 15 -7.80 9.84 1.49
N GLY A 16 -8.86 9.66 2.29
CA GLY A 16 -9.44 10.72 3.13
C GLY A 16 -10.34 11.68 2.34
N LYS A 17 -10.87 12.72 3.00
CA LYS A 17 -11.94 13.59 2.47
C LYS A 17 -11.63 14.26 1.11
N LYS A 18 -10.37 14.54 0.82
CA LYS A 18 -9.92 15.22 -0.41
C LYS A 18 -8.81 14.44 -1.14
N GLY A 19 -8.59 13.18 -0.76
CA GLY A 19 -7.60 12.35 -1.44
C GLY A 19 -8.16 11.70 -2.69
N GLU A 20 -7.26 11.13 -3.47
CA GLU A 20 -7.59 10.45 -4.71
C GLU A 20 -7.49 8.95 -4.50
N THR A 21 -8.42 8.21 -5.10
CA THR A 21 -8.34 6.76 -5.22
C THR A 21 -8.03 6.38 -6.66
N GLU A 22 -7.37 5.25 -6.85
CA GLU A 22 -7.02 4.74 -8.20
C GLU A 22 -6.11 5.69 -9.00
N VAL A 23 -5.16 6.34 -8.34
CA VAL A 23 -4.25 7.32 -8.94
C VAL A 23 -3.41 6.68 -10.01
N GLN A 24 -3.37 7.29 -11.20
CA GLN A 24 -2.65 6.73 -12.34
C GLN A 24 -1.15 6.78 -12.10
N LEU A 25 -0.48 5.65 -12.31
CA LEU A 25 0.96 5.48 -12.26
C LEU A 25 1.47 5.20 -13.68
N SER A 26 2.77 5.40 -13.88
CA SER A 26 3.44 5.07 -15.14
C SER A 26 3.20 3.61 -15.57
N GLY A 27 3.01 3.41 -16.88
CA GLY A 27 2.80 2.08 -17.47
C GLY A 27 1.40 1.51 -17.23
N ASN A 28 0.36 2.35 -17.27
CA ASN A 28 -1.05 1.95 -17.13
C ASN A 28 -1.36 1.20 -15.81
N ARG A 29 -0.62 1.54 -14.75
CA ARG A 29 -0.84 1.01 -13.39
C ARG A 29 -1.64 2.04 -12.59
N ARG A 30 -2.26 1.61 -11.49
CA ARG A 30 -2.96 2.50 -10.56
C ARG A 30 -2.51 2.23 -9.13
N LEU A 31 -2.39 3.30 -8.36
CA LEU A 31 -2.21 3.30 -6.91
C LEU A 31 -3.59 3.32 -6.25
N ASP A 32 -3.81 2.52 -5.23
CA ASP A 32 -5.11 2.42 -4.58
C ASP A 32 -5.59 3.73 -3.95
N ALA A 33 -4.72 4.42 -3.21
CA ALA A 33 -5.05 5.69 -2.57
C ALA A 33 -3.84 6.62 -2.38
N LEU A 34 -4.08 7.91 -2.59
CA LEU A 34 -3.16 9.00 -2.29
C LEU A 34 -3.90 10.08 -1.50
N THR A 35 -3.32 10.52 -0.37
CA THR A 35 -3.90 11.63 0.39
C THR A 35 -3.84 12.94 -0.39
N ALA A 36 -4.76 13.87 -0.10
CA ALA A 36 -4.83 15.19 -0.74
C ALA A 36 -3.51 15.98 -0.79
N SER A 37 -2.63 15.77 0.19
CA SER A 37 -1.32 16.44 0.26
C SER A 37 -0.26 15.79 -0.63
N GLY A 38 -0.56 14.66 -1.28
CA GLY A 38 0.41 13.84 -2.01
C GLY A 38 1.45 13.13 -1.12
N LYS A 39 1.39 13.34 0.21
CA LYS A 39 2.46 12.88 1.11
C LYS A 39 2.36 11.40 1.47
N ARG A 40 1.16 10.83 1.47
CA ARG A 40 0.92 9.45 1.87
C ARG A 40 0.24 8.66 0.76
N ALA A 41 0.98 7.69 0.22
CA ALA A 41 0.49 6.67 -0.69
C ALA A 41 0.12 5.40 0.08
N THR A 42 -1.03 4.81 -0.22
CA THR A 42 -1.50 3.57 0.42
C THR A 42 -1.91 2.56 -0.64
N GLU A 43 -1.43 1.32 -0.51
CA GLU A 43 -1.92 0.14 -1.22
C GLU A 43 -2.63 -0.79 -0.24
N ILE A 44 -3.65 -1.49 -0.71
CA ILE A 44 -4.44 -2.43 0.07
C ILE A 44 -4.39 -3.77 -0.63
N GLU A 45 -3.83 -4.78 0.03
CA GLU A 45 -3.75 -6.14 -0.52
C GLU A 45 -4.34 -7.12 0.50
N ARG A 46 -5.35 -7.89 0.08
CA ARG A 46 -6.16 -8.74 0.98
C ARG A 46 -6.05 -10.23 0.71
N SER A 47 -5.38 -10.61 -0.37
CA SER A 47 -5.31 -12.01 -0.79
C SER A 47 -4.23 -12.81 -0.08
N GLY A 48 -3.29 -12.16 0.62
CA GLY A 48 -2.14 -12.81 1.26
C GLY A 48 -1.11 -13.38 0.27
N ASP A 49 -1.32 -13.19 -1.04
CA ASP A 49 -0.44 -13.68 -2.09
C ASP A 49 0.84 -12.84 -2.18
N ALA A 50 1.99 -13.50 -2.05
CA ALA A 50 3.30 -12.84 -2.06
C ALA A 50 3.58 -12.06 -3.36
N ALA A 51 3.19 -12.59 -4.53
CA ALA A 51 3.41 -11.93 -5.81
C ALA A 51 2.56 -10.66 -5.94
N LYS A 52 1.34 -10.67 -5.39
CA LYS A 52 0.50 -9.46 -5.33
C LYS A 52 1.02 -8.44 -4.32
N LEU A 53 1.53 -8.88 -3.17
CA LEU A 53 2.19 -8.01 -2.19
C LEU A 53 3.42 -7.31 -2.79
N GLU A 54 4.23 -8.01 -3.58
CA GLU A 54 5.35 -7.40 -4.32
C GLU A 54 4.86 -6.39 -5.36
N LYS A 55 3.78 -6.71 -6.08
CA LYS A 55 3.18 -5.79 -7.05
C LYS A 55 2.69 -4.50 -6.38
N ALA A 56 2.04 -4.62 -5.22
CA ALA A 56 1.64 -3.48 -4.39
C ALA A 56 2.86 -2.67 -3.93
N ALA A 57 3.93 -3.31 -3.45
CA ALA A 57 5.17 -2.63 -3.09
C ALA A 57 5.78 -1.87 -4.29
N ARG A 58 5.77 -2.45 -5.50
CA ARG A 58 6.24 -1.76 -6.73
C ARG A 58 5.39 -0.55 -7.10
N ARG A 59 4.07 -0.59 -6.85
CA ARG A 59 3.18 0.58 -7.04
C ARG A 59 3.49 1.67 -6.03
N LEU A 60 3.66 1.33 -4.75
CA LEU A 60 4.10 2.26 -3.71
C LEU A 60 5.47 2.89 -4.03
N LYS A 61 6.38 2.14 -4.63
CA LYS A 61 7.67 2.68 -5.08
C LYS A 61 7.46 3.74 -6.18
N ALA A 62 6.62 3.42 -7.15
CA ALA A 62 6.33 4.27 -8.31
C ALA A 62 5.48 5.51 -7.97
N SER A 63 4.79 5.55 -6.83
CA SER A 63 4.03 6.73 -6.42
C SER A 63 4.92 7.88 -5.93
N GLU A 64 6.21 7.63 -5.66
CA GLU A 64 7.22 8.59 -5.17
C GLU A 64 6.89 9.30 -3.85
N ALA A 65 5.70 9.11 -3.30
CA ALA A 65 5.26 9.70 -2.04
C ALA A 65 6.24 9.43 -0.89
N PRO A 66 6.50 10.43 -0.03
CA PRO A 66 7.44 10.28 1.08
C PRO A 66 6.97 9.25 2.12
N GLN A 67 5.66 9.16 2.38
CA GLN A 67 5.07 8.14 3.24
C GLN A 67 4.40 7.07 2.38
N LYS A 68 4.85 5.83 2.52
CA LYS A 68 4.32 4.67 1.79
C LYS A 68 3.74 3.69 2.79
N VAL A 69 2.50 3.26 2.57
CA VAL A 69 1.82 2.31 3.46
C VAL A 69 1.22 1.16 2.68
N LEU A 70 1.49 -0.05 3.14
CA LEU A 70 0.85 -1.27 2.65
C LEU A 70 -0.10 -1.80 3.73
N LYS A 71 -1.41 -1.87 3.41
CA LYS A 71 -2.43 -2.41 4.30
C LYS A 71 -2.78 -3.84 3.95
N VAL A 72 -2.67 -4.74 4.93
CA VAL A 72 -2.85 -6.19 4.74
C VAL A 72 -3.64 -6.83 5.88
N PRO A 73 -4.20 -8.03 5.70
CA PRO A 73 -4.68 -8.86 6.81
C PRO A 73 -3.58 -9.04 7.86
N GLN A 74 -3.97 -9.16 9.13
CA GLN A 74 -2.98 -9.23 10.22
C GLN A 74 -2.06 -10.45 10.11
N THR A 75 -2.55 -11.56 9.59
CA THR A 75 -1.79 -12.81 9.36
C THR A 75 -0.66 -12.62 8.35
N ASP A 76 -0.82 -11.69 7.42
CA ASP A 76 0.06 -11.54 6.25
C ASP A 76 1.07 -10.41 6.43
N MET A 77 1.08 -9.76 7.61
CA MET A 77 1.97 -8.62 7.88
C MET A 77 3.46 -8.97 7.72
N ASP A 78 3.88 -10.17 8.12
CA ASP A 78 5.28 -10.59 7.99
C ASP A 78 5.68 -10.84 6.53
N VAL A 79 4.79 -11.45 5.76
CA VAL A 79 4.98 -11.64 4.30
C VAL A 79 5.03 -10.30 3.59
N ALA A 80 4.16 -9.37 3.96
CA ALA A 80 4.15 -8.01 3.42
C ALA A 80 5.43 -7.23 3.73
N VAL A 81 5.98 -7.40 4.94
CA VAL A 81 7.29 -6.82 5.31
C VAL A 81 8.40 -7.39 4.44
N ALA A 82 8.42 -8.71 4.24
CA ALA A 82 9.41 -9.35 3.37
C ALA A 82 9.32 -8.84 1.92
N ALA A 83 8.10 -8.76 1.36
CA ALA A 83 7.87 -8.25 0.00
C ALA A 83 8.33 -6.79 -0.17
N MET A 84 7.99 -5.90 0.77
CA MET A 84 8.44 -4.51 0.72
C MET A 84 9.96 -4.37 0.81
N ARG A 85 10.61 -5.18 1.66
CA ARG A 85 12.09 -5.23 1.75
C ARG A 85 12.72 -5.72 0.45
N ALA A 86 12.18 -6.79 -0.15
CA ALA A 86 12.68 -7.35 -1.41
C ALA A 86 12.65 -6.33 -2.57
N ILE A 87 11.59 -5.51 -2.65
CA ILE A 87 11.47 -4.44 -3.67
C ILE A 87 12.31 -3.20 -3.35
N GLY A 88 12.83 -3.12 -2.12
CA GLY A 88 13.60 -1.97 -1.66
C GLY A 88 12.71 -0.76 -1.38
N VAL A 89 11.52 -0.96 -0.80
CA VAL A 89 10.59 0.11 -0.40
C VAL A 89 10.58 0.32 1.11
N SER A 90 10.96 1.51 1.55
CA SER A 90 10.79 1.94 2.94
C SER A 90 9.37 2.44 3.16
N GLY A 91 8.80 2.21 4.34
CA GLY A 91 7.42 2.61 4.64
C GLY A 91 6.89 1.91 5.88
N ASN A 92 5.56 1.85 5.99
CA ASN A 92 4.87 1.12 7.05
C ASN A 92 4.01 0.01 6.45
N VAL A 93 4.00 -1.14 7.10
CA VAL A 93 2.99 -2.18 6.90
C VAL A 93 1.99 -2.05 8.02
N GLU A 94 0.71 -1.82 7.70
CA GLU A 94 -0.38 -1.68 8.66
C GLU A 94 -1.36 -2.84 8.49
N ASN A 95 -1.99 -3.31 9.57
CA ASN A 95 -3.14 -4.19 9.43
C ASN A 95 -4.36 -3.41 8.90
N LEU A 96 -5.37 -4.11 8.38
CA LEU A 96 -6.59 -3.47 7.82
C LEU A 96 -7.30 -2.54 8.82
N SER A 97 -7.29 -2.85 10.12
CA SER A 97 -7.88 -2.00 11.16
C SER A 97 -7.01 -0.78 11.50
N GLY A 98 -5.73 -0.78 11.16
CA GLY A 98 -4.77 0.28 11.50
C GLY A 98 -4.29 0.24 12.95
N THR A 99 -4.60 -0.81 13.71
CA THR A 99 -4.21 -0.94 15.12
C THR A 99 -2.79 -1.48 15.31
N LYS A 100 -2.27 -2.23 14.35
CA LYS A 100 -0.91 -2.77 14.36
C LYS A 100 -0.15 -2.26 13.14
N SER A 101 1.11 -1.89 13.35
CA SER A 101 2.00 -1.47 12.28
C SER A 101 3.42 -1.98 12.48
N LYS A 102 4.11 -2.22 11.36
CA LYS A 102 5.54 -2.55 11.30
C LYS A 102 6.24 -1.54 10.40
N LYS A 103 7.20 -0.81 10.96
CA LYS A 103 8.00 0.18 10.21
C LYS A 103 9.15 -0.52 9.48
N ILE A 104 9.27 -0.28 8.19
CA ILE A 104 10.35 -0.78 7.35
C ILE A 104 11.34 0.35 7.09
N ARG A 105 12.57 0.12 7.53
CA ARG A 105 13.72 0.96 7.19
C ARG A 105 14.63 0.15 6.28
N ILE A 106 15.12 0.80 5.23
CA ILE A 106 16.11 0.22 4.34
C ILE A 106 17.39 1.01 4.57
N SER A 107 18.45 0.32 4.97
CA SER A 107 19.78 0.90 4.93
C SER A 107 20.11 1.12 3.45
N LYS A 108 20.34 2.38 3.06
CA LYS A 108 21.01 2.65 1.78
C LYS A 108 22.36 1.94 1.88
N LYS A 109 22.59 0.96 1.02
CA LYS A 109 23.90 0.34 0.83
C LYS A 109 24.63 1.13 -0.24
#